data_AF-A0A0V0I801-F1
#
_entry.id   AF-A0A0V0I801-F1
#
_cell.length_a   1.000
_cell.length_b   1.000
_cell.length_c   1.000
_cell.angle_alpha   90.00
_cell.angle_beta   90.00
_cell.angle_gamma   90.00
#
_symmetry.space_group_name_H-M   'P 1'
#
loop_
_entity.id
_entity.type
_entity.pdbx_description
1 polymer ?
#
loop_
_entity_poly.entity_id
_entity_poly.type
_entity_poly.pdbx_seq_one_letter_code
_entity_poly.pdbx_strand_id
1 'polypeptide(L)'
;MLMVSGFDKYYQIARCFRDEDLRADRQPEFTQLDMEMAFTSMEDMLKLNEDLIRKVFQEIQGVQLPNPFPRLTYAEAMSRYGSDRPDTRFDVELRDVSDIFSNTTFKVFSDVLASGGIIKALCVPCGTKTYSNTALKKGDIYKEAIKSGAKGLPFLKILNDGIGSTLIGNECTSLFAYKPKAISYEF
;
A
#
# COMPACT_ATOMS: atom_id res chain seq x y z
N MET A 1 2.78 -0.51 -35.18
CA MET A 1 1.94 -1.36 -34.31
C MET A 1 1.78 -2.73 -34.95
N LEU A 2 2.38 -3.78 -34.38
CA LEU A 2 2.34 -5.15 -34.95
C LEU A 2 0.91 -5.69 -35.07
N MET A 3 0.04 -5.36 -34.11
CA MET A 3 -1.37 -5.76 -34.16
C MET A 3 -2.08 -5.19 -35.41
N VAL A 4 -1.77 -3.93 -35.77
CA VAL A 4 -2.31 -3.28 -36.99
C VAL A 4 -1.77 -3.94 -38.26
N SER A 5 -0.57 -4.52 -38.21
CA SER A 5 0.03 -5.29 -39.32
C SER A 5 -0.55 -6.71 -39.45
N GLY A 6 -1.58 -7.07 -38.67
CA GLY A 6 -2.29 -8.34 -38.77
C GLY A 6 -1.72 -9.46 -37.90
N PHE A 7 -0.75 -9.18 -37.02
CA PHE A 7 -0.33 -10.14 -36.01
C PHE A 7 -1.39 -10.22 -34.91
N ASP A 8 -1.81 -11.44 -34.55
CA ASP A 8 -2.83 -11.68 -33.52
C ASP A 8 -2.24 -11.63 -32.10
N LYS A 9 -1.04 -12.19 -31.90
CA LYS A 9 -0.34 -12.29 -30.61
C LYS A 9 1.15 -12.07 -30.80
N TYR A 10 1.75 -11.33 -29.88
CA TYR A 10 3.17 -10.98 -29.91
C TYR A 10 3.75 -11.03 -28.51
N TYR A 11 5.02 -11.43 -28.41
CA TYR A 11 5.83 -11.20 -27.22
C TYR A 11 7.29 -10.94 -27.57
N GLN A 12 8.01 -10.24 -26.71
CA GLN A 12 9.46 -10.04 -26.82
C GLN A 12 10.11 -9.92 -25.44
N ILE A 13 11.28 -10.54 -25.28
CA ILE A 13 12.19 -10.21 -24.17
C ILE A 13 13.08 -9.06 -24.68
N ALA A 14 12.64 -7.83 -24.42
CA ALA A 14 13.21 -6.62 -24.99
C ALA A 14 14.15 -5.93 -24.00
N ARG A 15 15.18 -5.26 -24.54
CA ARG A 15 15.97 -4.31 -23.75
C ARG A 15 15.37 -2.92 -23.87
N CYS A 16 15.10 -2.32 -22.73
CA CYS A 16 14.45 -1.03 -22.60
C CYS A 16 15.41 -0.04 -21.95
N PHE A 17 15.34 1.22 -22.40
CA PHE A 17 16.19 2.30 -21.94
C PHE A 17 15.32 3.43 -21.35
N ARG A 18 15.70 3.95 -20.19
CA ARG A 18 15.03 5.12 -19.54
C ARG A 18 16.09 6.07 -19.02
N ASP A 19 15.99 7.33 -19.41
CA ASP A 19 16.85 8.42 -18.93
C ASP A 19 16.18 9.11 -17.73
N GLU A 20 16.12 8.41 -16.60
CA GLU A 20 15.54 8.87 -15.34
C GLU A 20 16.56 8.76 -14.20
N ASP A 21 16.33 9.50 -13.11
CA ASP A 21 17.13 9.39 -11.90
C ASP A 21 17.20 7.94 -11.39
N LEU A 22 18.43 7.51 -11.10
CA LEU A 22 18.71 6.20 -10.57
C LEU A 22 18.10 6.02 -9.18
N ARG A 23 17.54 4.83 -8.95
CA ARG A 23 17.11 4.34 -7.64
C ARG A 23 17.60 2.91 -7.47
N ALA A 24 17.50 2.38 -6.25
CA ALA A 24 17.96 1.02 -5.96
C ALA A 24 17.40 -0.04 -6.92
N ASP A 25 16.17 0.15 -7.39
CA ASP A 25 15.44 -0.72 -8.31
C ASP A 25 15.33 -0.13 -9.74
N ARG A 26 15.97 1.01 -10.04
CA ARG A 26 15.87 1.68 -11.34
C ARG A 26 17.24 1.82 -11.99
N GLN A 27 17.40 1.12 -13.10
CA GLN A 27 18.59 1.18 -13.96
C GLN A 27 18.24 1.86 -15.29
N PRO A 28 19.19 2.53 -15.96
CA PRO A 28 18.95 3.16 -17.25
C PRO A 28 18.62 2.14 -18.33
N GLU A 29 19.08 0.90 -18.14
CA GLU A 29 18.88 -0.23 -19.03
C GLU A 29 18.29 -1.41 -18.24
N PHE A 30 17.18 -1.97 -18.70
CA PHE A 30 16.50 -3.10 -18.05
C PHE A 30 15.75 -3.96 -19.07
N THR A 31 15.44 -5.20 -18.69
CA THR A 31 14.79 -6.17 -19.58
C THR A 31 13.29 -6.26 -19.26
N GLN A 32 12.45 -6.18 -20.28
CA GLN A 32 11.00 -6.40 -20.14
C GLN A 32 10.57 -7.64 -20.93
N LEU A 33 9.60 -8.37 -20.39
CA LEU A 33 8.75 -9.25 -21.18
C LEU A 33 7.59 -8.39 -21.69
N ASP A 34 7.70 -7.95 -22.93
CA ASP A 34 6.65 -7.21 -23.63
C ASP A 34 5.69 -8.20 -24.29
N MET A 35 4.37 -7.98 -24.17
CA MET A 35 3.33 -8.87 -24.70
C MET A 35 2.15 -8.05 -25.17
N GLU A 36 1.65 -8.35 -26.36
CA GLU A 36 0.50 -7.68 -26.97
C GLU A 36 -0.40 -8.69 -27.68
N MET A 37 -1.72 -8.52 -27.58
CA MET A 37 -2.70 -9.39 -28.21
C MET A 37 -3.86 -8.58 -28.80
N ALA A 38 -4.26 -8.91 -30.03
CA ALA A 38 -5.40 -8.29 -30.69
C ALA A 38 -6.73 -8.82 -30.10
N PHE A 39 -7.77 -7.98 -30.10
CA PHE A 39 -9.15 -8.33 -29.72
C PHE A 39 -9.31 -9.09 -28.39
N THR A 40 -8.36 -8.89 -27.45
CA THR A 40 -8.32 -9.61 -26.18
C THR A 40 -8.96 -8.76 -25.08
N SER A 41 -9.81 -9.38 -24.25
CA SER A 41 -10.42 -8.69 -23.11
C SER A 41 -9.41 -8.48 -21.99
N MET A 42 -9.67 -7.52 -21.10
CA MET A 42 -8.84 -7.30 -19.92
C MET A 42 -8.73 -8.56 -19.05
N GLU A 43 -9.84 -9.29 -18.86
CA GLU A 43 -9.87 -10.51 -18.04
C GLU A 43 -9.03 -11.64 -18.65
N ASP A 44 -9.07 -11.82 -19.97
CA ASP A 44 -8.26 -12.83 -20.64
C ASP A 44 -6.77 -12.49 -20.57
N MET A 45 -6.42 -11.20 -20.71
CA MET A 45 -5.04 -10.73 -20.57
C MET A 45 -4.51 -10.92 -19.14
N LEU A 46 -5.33 -10.61 -18.13
CA LEU A 46 -4.99 -10.86 -16.72
C LEU A 46 -4.78 -12.35 -16.47
N LYS A 47 -5.71 -13.20 -16.91
CA LYS A 47 -5.62 -14.65 -16.76
C LYS A 47 -4.35 -15.22 -17.39
N LEU A 48 -4.00 -14.77 -18.62
CA LEU A 48 -2.78 -15.16 -19.29
C LEU A 48 -1.53 -14.83 -18.45
N ASN A 49 -1.47 -13.61 -17.92
CA ASN A 49 -0.34 -13.17 -17.08
C ASN A 49 -0.28 -13.95 -15.77
N GLU A 50 -1.41 -14.17 -15.11
CA GLU A 50 -1.47 -14.98 -13.89
C GLU A 50 -1.00 -16.43 -14.14
N ASP A 51 -1.46 -17.05 -15.23
CA ASP A 51 -1.07 -18.41 -15.62
C ASP A 51 0.43 -18.50 -15.94
N LEU A 52 0.98 -17.50 -16.63
CA LEU A 52 2.41 -17.39 -16.89
C LEU A 52 3.21 -17.33 -15.58
N ILE A 53 2.84 -16.44 -14.65
CA ILE A 53 3.53 -16.28 -13.36
C ILE A 53 3.43 -17.57 -12.54
N ARG A 54 2.23 -18.18 -12.45
CA ARG A 54 2.01 -19.47 -11.77
C ARG A 54 2.94 -20.54 -12.33
N LYS A 55 3.02 -20.66 -13.67
CA LYS A 55 3.87 -21.65 -14.33
C LYS A 55 5.35 -21.43 -13.99
N VAL A 56 5.84 -20.20 -14.09
CA VAL A 56 7.24 -19.85 -13.78
C VAL A 56 7.59 -20.19 -12.32
N PHE A 57 6.73 -19.82 -11.37
CA PHE A 57 6.96 -20.14 -9.95
C PHE A 57 6.93 -21.65 -9.67
N GLN A 58 6.00 -22.37 -10.30
CA GLN A 58 5.92 -23.82 -10.14
C GLN A 58 7.14 -24.53 -10.74
N GLU A 59 7.59 -24.14 -11.94
CA GLU A 59 8.71 -24.79 -12.62
C GLU A 59 10.07 -24.46 -11.99
N ILE A 60 10.27 -23.22 -11.53
CA ILE A 60 11.57 -22.77 -11.01
C ILE A 60 11.69 -23.00 -9.49
N GLN A 61 10.62 -22.75 -8.74
CA GLN A 61 10.65 -22.77 -7.27
C GLN A 61 9.79 -23.88 -6.65
N GLY A 62 8.97 -24.59 -7.44
CA GLY A 62 8.03 -25.60 -6.92
C GLY A 62 6.92 -25.00 -6.05
N VAL A 63 6.69 -23.68 -6.14
CA VAL A 63 5.72 -22.95 -5.33
C VAL A 63 4.40 -22.84 -6.08
N GLN A 64 3.32 -23.30 -5.45
CA GLN A 64 1.96 -23.13 -5.94
C GLN A 64 1.42 -21.76 -5.49
N LEU A 65 1.10 -20.90 -6.45
CA LEU A 65 0.50 -19.59 -6.20
C LEU A 65 -1.05 -19.66 -6.32
N PRO A 66 -1.80 -18.72 -5.70
CA PRO A 66 -3.25 -18.70 -5.76
C PRO A 66 -3.83 -18.67 -7.18
N ASN A 67 -5.06 -19.17 -7.34
CA ASN A 67 -5.81 -19.12 -8.59
C ASN A 67 -7.31 -18.83 -8.32
N PRO A 68 -7.84 -17.65 -8.70
CA PRO A 68 -7.13 -16.51 -9.29
C PRO A 68 -6.22 -15.79 -8.26
N PHE A 69 -5.39 -14.85 -8.71
CA PHE A 69 -4.70 -13.96 -7.78
C PHE A 69 -5.69 -13.03 -7.05
N PRO A 70 -5.43 -12.67 -5.78
CA PRO A 70 -6.25 -11.68 -5.08
C PRO A 70 -6.22 -10.35 -5.84
N ARG A 71 -7.39 -9.74 -6.02
CA ARG A 71 -7.54 -8.48 -6.74
C ARG A 71 -7.98 -7.39 -5.77
N LEU A 72 -7.38 -6.22 -5.91
CA LEU A 72 -7.77 -5.01 -5.22
C LEU A 72 -7.98 -3.93 -6.28
N THR A 73 -9.07 -3.20 -6.16
CA THR A 73 -9.20 -1.92 -6.87
C THR A 73 -8.16 -0.95 -6.32
N TYR A 74 -7.79 0.04 -7.12
CA TYR A 74 -6.91 1.12 -6.68
C TYR A 74 -7.43 1.80 -5.40
N ALA A 75 -8.75 2.04 -5.32
CA ALA A 75 -9.38 2.65 -4.15
C ALA A 75 -9.23 1.78 -2.90
N GLU A 76 -9.39 0.46 -3.01
CA GLU A 76 -9.17 -0.45 -1.88
C GLU A 76 -7.70 -0.51 -1.46
N ALA A 77 -6.78 -0.60 -2.42
CA ALA A 77 -5.34 -0.66 -2.13
C ALA A 77 -4.86 0.62 -1.41
N MET A 78 -5.24 1.79 -1.94
CA MET A 78 -4.93 3.07 -1.31
C MET A 78 -5.64 3.25 0.03
N SER A 79 -6.88 2.79 0.17
CA SER A 79 -7.62 2.93 1.42
C SER A 79 -7.04 2.05 2.53
N ARG A 80 -6.76 0.77 2.23
CA ARG A 80 -6.32 -0.23 3.21
C ARG A 80 -4.83 -0.22 3.46
N TYR A 81 -4.00 0.19 2.49
CA TYR A 81 -2.54 0.09 2.61
C TYR A 81 -1.81 1.40 2.33
N GLY A 82 -2.49 2.41 1.77
CA GLY A 82 -1.84 3.68 1.41
C GLY A 82 -0.84 3.55 0.25
N SER A 83 -0.88 2.43 -0.48
CA SER A 83 -0.02 2.14 -1.63
C SER A 83 -0.79 1.35 -2.67
N ASP A 84 -0.51 1.63 -3.94
CA ASP A 84 -1.00 0.93 -5.13
C ASP A 84 -0.25 -0.39 -5.42
N ARG A 85 0.84 -0.65 -4.68
CA ARG A 85 1.63 -1.89 -4.71
C ARG A 85 1.84 -2.44 -3.29
N PRO A 86 0.75 -2.77 -2.57
CA PRO A 86 0.83 -3.15 -1.17
C PRO A 86 1.52 -4.50 -0.98
N ASP A 87 2.30 -4.61 0.09
CA ASP A 87 2.79 -5.90 0.56
C ASP A 87 1.71 -6.56 1.43
N THR A 88 0.96 -7.49 0.84
CA THR A 88 -0.18 -8.16 1.49
C THR A 88 0.22 -9.33 2.38
N ARG A 89 1.52 -9.58 2.57
CA ARG A 89 2.01 -10.65 3.45
C ARG A 89 1.86 -10.32 4.93
N PHE A 90 1.73 -9.02 5.26
CA PHE A 90 1.53 -8.54 6.61
C PHE A 90 0.07 -8.11 6.80
N ASP A 91 -0.56 -8.60 7.87
CA ASP A 91 -1.95 -8.29 8.20
C ASP A 91 -2.06 -6.97 9.00
N VAL A 92 -1.51 -5.88 8.44
CA VAL A 92 -1.43 -4.58 9.09
C VAL A 92 -1.99 -3.52 8.15
N GLU A 93 -3.29 -3.28 8.27
CA GLU A 93 -4.06 -2.37 7.42
C GLU A 93 -4.35 -1.02 8.09
N LEU A 94 -4.48 0.01 7.25
CA LEU A 94 -5.03 1.30 7.60
C LEU A 94 -6.55 1.20 7.75
N ARG A 95 -7.06 1.55 8.93
CA ARG A 95 -8.49 1.59 9.22
C ARG A 95 -8.96 3.04 9.36
N ASP A 96 -10.04 3.40 8.67
CA ASP A 96 -10.68 4.69 8.88
C ASP A 96 -11.36 4.71 10.25
N VAL A 97 -11.03 5.72 11.06
CA VAL A 97 -11.57 5.93 12.40
C VAL A 97 -12.16 7.32 12.54
N SER A 98 -12.42 8.01 11.43
CA SER A 98 -12.93 9.38 11.40
C SER A 98 -14.23 9.54 12.19
N ASP A 99 -15.13 8.57 12.07
CA ASP A 99 -16.43 8.59 12.77
C ASP A 99 -16.29 8.59 14.29
N ILE A 100 -15.30 7.86 14.81
CA ILE A 100 -15.00 7.78 16.25
C ILE A 100 -14.58 9.14 16.80
N PHE A 101 -13.92 9.95 15.97
CA PHE A 101 -13.40 11.27 16.35
C PHE A 101 -14.26 12.44 15.87
N SER A 102 -15.46 12.18 15.34
CA SER A 102 -16.38 13.20 14.81
C SER A 102 -16.66 14.35 15.81
N ASN A 103 -16.76 14.03 17.10
CA ASN A 103 -17.00 15.00 18.19
C ASN A 103 -15.78 15.24 19.08
N THR A 104 -14.57 15.01 18.56
CA THR A 104 -13.34 15.17 19.35
C THR A 104 -13.07 16.62 19.72
N THR A 105 -12.60 16.85 20.94
CA THR A 105 -12.06 18.16 21.37
C THR A 105 -10.57 18.30 21.05
N PHE A 106 -9.94 17.25 20.52
CA PHE A 106 -8.54 17.29 20.13
C PHE A 106 -8.38 18.06 18.82
N LYS A 107 -7.91 19.31 18.95
CA LYS A 107 -7.87 20.30 17.87
C LYS A 107 -7.25 19.79 16.56
N VAL A 108 -6.18 18.99 16.64
CA VAL A 108 -5.51 18.43 15.45
C VAL A 108 -6.45 17.54 14.63
N PHE A 109 -7.29 16.74 15.29
CA PHE A 109 -8.24 15.85 14.63
C PHE A 109 -9.50 16.60 14.18
N SER A 110 -10.03 17.49 15.02
CA SER A 110 -11.20 18.29 14.64
C SER A 110 -10.92 19.17 13.42
N ASP A 111 -9.75 19.79 13.34
CA ASP A 111 -9.38 20.66 12.21
C ASP A 111 -9.24 19.84 10.90
N VAL A 112 -8.72 18.61 10.97
CA VAL A 112 -8.61 17.71 9.81
C VAL A 112 -10.00 17.32 9.31
N LEU A 113 -10.89 16.88 10.20
CA LEU A 113 -12.26 16.49 9.84
C LEU A 113 -13.07 17.68 9.29
N ALA A 114 -12.97 18.86 9.92
CA ALA A 114 -13.62 20.08 9.45
C ALA A 114 -13.13 20.52 8.04
N SER A 115 -11.90 20.16 7.67
CA SER A 115 -11.33 20.43 6.35
C SER A 115 -11.66 19.38 5.27
N GLY A 116 -12.49 18.38 5.60
CA GLY A 116 -12.82 17.24 4.74
C GLY A 116 -11.71 16.18 4.66
N GLY A 117 -10.81 16.15 5.64
CA GLY A 117 -9.76 15.13 5.75
C GLY A 117 -10.23 13.85 6.43
N ILE A 118 -9.34 12.88 6.54
CA ILE A 118 -9.63 11.54 7.08
C ILE A 118 -8.63 11.22 8.20
N ILE A 119 -9.10 10.53 9.23
CA ILE A 119 -8.26 10.00 10.30
C ILE A 119 -8.20 8.49 10.15
N LYS A 120 -7.01 7.95 9.92
CA LYS A 120 -6.76 6.51 9.83
C LYS A 120 -5.90 6.01 10.97
N ALA A 121 -6.07 4.76 11.34
CA ALA A 121 -5.28 4.08 12.35
C ALA A 121 -4.56 2.88 11.73
N LEU A 122 -3.31 2.68 12.12
CA LEU A 122 -2.54 1.47 11.85
C LEU A 122 -2.42 0.70 13.17
N CYS A 123 -3.06 -0.47 13.24
CA CYS A 123 -2.96 -1.31 14.42
C CYS A 123 -1.80 -2.29 14.27
N VAL A 124 -0.81 -2.21 15.17
CA VAL A 124 0.38 -3.06 15.13
C VAL A 124 0.27 -4.13 16.22
N PRO A 125 0.09 -5.41 15.85
CA PRO A 125 0.06 -6.51 16.79
C PRO A 125 1.32 -6.55 17.64
N CYS A 126 1.20 -6.77 18.94
CA CYS A 126 2.31 -6.81 19.89
C CYS A 126 3.15 -5.52 19.98
N GLY A 127 2.74 -4.42 19.32
CA GLY A 127 3.55 -3.21 19.23
C GLY A 127 3.86 -2.56 20.58
N THR A 128 3.05 -2.79 21.61
CA THR A 128 3.28 -2.28 22.97
C THR A 128 4.53 -2.87 23.62
N LYS A 129 4.86 -4.14 23.32
CA LYS A 129 6.09 -4.81 23.78
C LYS A 129 7.30 -4.41 22.94
N THR A 130 7.09 -4.20 21.64
CA THR A 130 8.16 -3.96 20.67
C THR A 130 8.66 -2.50 20.69
N TYR A 131 7.76 -1.54 20.83
CA TYR A 131 8.11 -0.13 20.67
C TYR A 131 8.06 0.64 21.99
N SER A 132 9.16 1.33 22.33
CA SER A 132 9.20 2.26 23.46
C SER A 132 8.49 3.57 23.14
N ASN A 133 8.08 4.33 24.17
CA ASN A 133 7.48 5.66 23.95
C ASN A 133 8.45 6.63 23.28
N THR A 134 9.76 6.50 23.56
CA THR A 134 10.80 7.30 22.91
C THR A 134 10.88 7.00 21.42
N ALA A 135 10.79 5.72 21.03
CA ALA A 135 10.80 5.31 19.63
C ALA A 135 9.62 5.91 18.84
N LEU A 136 8.42 5.94 19.43
CA LEU A 136 7.22 6.47 18.79
C LEU A 136 7.15 8.01 18.77
N LYS A 137 7.77 8.70 19.76
CA LYS A 137 7.75 10.17 19.84
C LYS A 137 8.86 10.86 19.05
N LYS A 138 10.05 10.24 18.98
CA LYS A 138 11.27 10.86 18.40
C LYS A 138 12.20 9.87 17.70
N GLY A 139 11.86 8.58 17.67
CA GLY A 139 12.65 7.56 17.01
C GLY A 139 12.39 7.50 15.51
N ASP A 140 12.86 6.42 14.90
CA ASP A 140 12.90 6.30 13.44
C ASP A 140 11.50 6.20 12.82
N ILE A 141 10.54 5.59 13.51
CA ILE A 141 9.14 5.53 13.07
C ILE A 141 8.55 6.94 12.95
N TYR A 142 8.78 7.79 13.96
CA TYR A 142 8.32 9.17 13.94
C TYR A 142 8.98 9.94 12.78
N LYS A 143 10.30 9.81 12.63
CA LYS A 143 11.04 10.48 11.55
C LYS A 143 10.55 10.04 10.16
N GLU A 144 10.29 8.75 9.96
CA GLU A 144 9.81 8.23 8.69
C GLU A 144 8.39 8.72 8.37
N ALA A 145 7.51 8.80 9.38
CA ALA A 145 6.19 9.38 9.22
C ALA A 145 6.27 10.85 8.78
N ILE A 146 7.12 11.66 9.41
CA ILE A 146 7.33 13.07 9.02
C ILE A 146 7.93 13.17 7.62
N LYS A 147 8.91 12.33 7.28
CA LYS A 147 9.54 12.29 5.94
C LYS A 147 8.53 11.92 4.85
N SER A 148 7.57 11.06 5.18
CA SER A 148 6.45 10.69 4.31
C SER A 148 5.34 11.74 4.26
N GLY A 149 5.51 12.88 4.93
CA GLY A 149 4.62 14.05 4.85
C GLY A 149 3.61 14.16 6.00
N ALA A 150 3.68 13.32 7.03
CA ALA A 150 2.85 13.49 8.21
C ALA A 150 3.29 14.75 8.99
N LYS A 151 2.33 15.44 9.61
CA LYS A 151 2.62 16.59 10.50
C LYS A 151 2.88 16.16 11.95
N GLY A 152 2.58 14.91 12.28
CA GLY A 152 2.76 14.31 13.59
C GLY A 152 2.30 12.85 13.57
N LEU A 153 2.59 12.14 14.65
CA LEU A 153 2.23 10.73 14.83
C LEU A 153 1.65 10.50 16.23
N PRO A 154 0.36 10.83 16.46
CA PRO A 154 -0.34 10.41 17.66
C PRO A 154 -0.34 8.87 17.76
N PHE A 155 -0.16 8.33 18.96
CA PHE A 155 -0.21 6.88 19.17
C PHE A 155 -0.91 6.56 20.49
N LEU A 156 -1.52 5.39 20.51
CA LEU A 156 -2.18 4.78 21.65
C LEU A 156 -1.52 3.43 21.91
N LYS A 157 -1.15 3.19 23.17
CA LYS A 157 -0.70 1.86 23.61
C LYS A 157 -1.79 1.23 24.42
N ILE A 158 -2.14 0.01 24.02
CA ILE A 158 -3.08 -0.78 24.76
C ILE A 158 -2.31 -1.78 25.63
N LEU A 159 -2.68 -1.82 26.92
CA LEU A 159 -2.11 -2.71 27.94
C LEU A 159 -3.19 -3.70 28.41
N ASN A 160 -2.79 -4.92 28.81
CA ASN A 160 -3.73 -5.98 29.24
C ASN A 160 -4.49 -5.66 30.53
N ASP A 161 -3.99 -4.71 31.33
CA ASP A 161 -4.45 -4.48 32.70
C ASP A 161 -5.28 -3.19 32.77
N GLY A 162 -6.43 -3.18 32.10
CA GLY A 162 -7.50 -2.19 32.30
C GLY A 162 -7.05 -0.75 32.60
N ILE A 163 -6.88 0.05 31.55
CA ILE A 163 -6.87 1.52 31.58
C ILE A 163 -5.65 2.16 32.27
N GLY A 164 -4.57 2.31 31.49
CA GLY A 164 -3.81 3.56 31.43
C GLY A 164 -4.17 4.25 30.11
N SER A 165 -5.12 5.19 30.12
CA SER A 165 -5.69 5.84 28.93
C SER A 165 -6.04 4.86 27.77
N THR A 166 -6.77 3.80 28.13
CA THR A 166 -7.98 3.19 27.49
C THR A 166 -7.93 2.58 26.07
N LEU A 167 -7.89 1.23 25.97
CA LEU A 167 -8.95 0.30 25.44
C LEU A 167 -8.38 -1.12 25.20
N ILE A 168 -8.64 -2.10 26.08
CA ILE A 168 -8.18 -3.53 26.17
C ILE A 168 -7.66 -4.21 24.86
N GLY A 169 -6.42 -4.77 24.92
CA GLY A 169 -5.71 -5.45 23.80
C GLY A 169 -4.17 -5.39 23.90
N ASN A 170 -3.42 -6.33 23.32
CA ASN A 170 -1.94 -6.30 23.25
C ASN A 170 -1.43 -5.53 22.01
N GLU A 171 -2.08 -4.41 21.68
CA GLU A 171 -1.91 -3.73 20.41
C GLU A 171 -1.37 -2.30 20.61
N CYS A 172 -0.48 -1.87 19.71
CA CYS A 172 -0.11 -0.46 19.61
C CYS A 172 -0.81 0.11 18.40
N THR A 173 -1.69 1.07 18.60
CA THR A 173 -2.42 1.74 17.53
C THR A 173 -1.77 3.09 17.27
N SER A 174 -1.13 3.23 16.12
CA SER A 174 -0.65 4.53 15.66
C SER A 174 -1.75 5.20 14.85
N LEU A 175 -2.10 6.44 15.18
CA LEU A 175 -3.12 7.23 14.50
C LEU A 175 -2.43 8.19 13.54
N PHE A 176 -2.88 8.19 12.30
CA PHE A 176 -2.42 9.06 11.23
C PHE A 176 -3.60 9.88 10.74
N ALA A 177 -3.51 11.21 10.85
CA ALA A 177 -4.49 12.12 10.28
C ALA A 177 -3.90 12.71 8.99
N TYR A 178 -4.58 12.53 7.86
CA TYR A 178 -4.14 13.05 6.57
C TYR A 178 -5.32 13.55 5.75
N LYS A 179 -5.11 14.63 5.00
CA LYS A 179 -6.06 15.08 3.99
C LYS A 179 -5.64 14.49 2.65
N PRO A 180 -6.44 13.61 2.02
CA PRO A 180 -6.16 13.15 0.66
C PRO A 180 -5.92 14.35 -0.25
N LYS A 181 -4.74 14.46 -0.86
CA LYS A 181 -4.60 15.36 -2.01
C LYS A 181 -5.55 14.85 -3.08
N ALA A 182 -6.40 15.74 -3.61
CA ALA A 182 -7.16 15.43 -4.81
C ALA A 182 -6.17 14.99 -5.89
N ILE A 183 -6.36 13.79 -6.42
CA ILE A 183 -5.61 13.32 -7.57
C ILE A 183 -6.17 14.10 -8.76
N SER A 184 -5.51 15.21 -9.11
CA SER A 184 -5.69 15.82 -10.41
C SER A 184 -5.07 14.87 -11.43
N TYR A 185 -5.91 14.11 -12.13
CA TYR A 185 -5.51 13.43 -13.34
C TYR A 185 -5.29 14.50 -14.41
N GLU A 186 -4.09 15.07 -14.47
CA GLU A 186 -3.60 15.66 -15.72
C GLU A 186 -2.94 14.52 -16.49
N PHE A 187 -3.61 14.10 -17.56
CA PHE A 187 -3.07 13.24 -18.61
C PHE A 187 -2.03 13.99 -19.44
#